data_AF-A0A8H4QGM1-F1
#
_entry.id   AF-A0A8H4QGM1-F1
#
_cell.length_a   1.000
_cell.length_b   1.000
_cell.length_c   1.000
_cell.angle_alpha   90.00
_cell.angle_beta   90.00
_cell.angle_gamma   90.00
#
_symmetry.space_group_name_H-M   'P 1'
#
loop_
_entity.id
_entity.type
_entity.pdbx_description
1 polymer ?
#
loop_
_entity_poly.entity_id
_entity_poly.type
_entity_poly.pdbx_seq_one_letter_code
_entity_poly.pdbx_strand_id
1 'polypeptide(L)'
;MPSIAGLGVATPEPIPRSVLEVDMGEKQPLLRDAHVFPRPAREVGPYGEIIQWYGSGGYASLRPIVVSSGPQYNRESDPSLGERVLLPFLPLMFLFIGGCLLVFLQASAYGGVVQATFVQPFFPPQIQDSWAAYTPYYPVQAYTPPPKDCKITQVNIIQRHGARFPTSGAGTRIQAAVKKLQSAKTYTDPRLDFLTNYTYTLGHDDLVPFGALQSSQAGEETFQRYSFMVSKENLPFIRASSSNRVVDSATNWTQGFSVASNHVLNPMLSVILSESLNDTLDDAMCPNAGSSDAQTGIWTSIYGTPIANRLNQQAPGANITAADVSNLIPLCAFETIVKETPSPFCKLFTPEEFAQFEYFGDLDKFYGTGYGQPLGPVQGVGYINELLARLTETLVRDNTQTNRTLDSSPLTFPLDRSVYADFSHDNQMIAIFSAMGLFNQSSPLDPSFPNPKRTWITSRLTPFSARMVTERLLCQRDGTGSGGPSRIMRNGNAQTFVRILVNDALQPLKFCGGDKDGLCTLEAFVESQKYAREDGQGDFEKCFD
;
A
#
# COMPACT_ATOMS: atom_id res chain seq x y z
N MET A 1 -0.04 63.69 -6.10
CA MET A 1 0.60 65.02 -6.01
C MET A 1 -0.45 66.01 -5.51
N PRO A 2 -0.18 66.93 -4.56
CA PRO A 2 0.88 66.97 -3.51
C PRO A 2 0.72 65.80 -2.49
N SER A 3 0.56 65.97 -1.16
CA SER A 3 1.58 66.20 -0.06
C SER A 3 1.10 65.44 1.22
N ILE A 4 1.83 65.08 2.30
CA ILE A 4 3.19 65.36 2.86
C ILE A 4 3.29 66.72 3.61
N ALA A 5 3.57 66.85 4.91
CA ALA A 5 3.91 65.93 6.04
C ALA A 5 3.46 66.55 7.41
N GLY A 6 3.72 66.04 8.62
CA GLY A 6 4.39 64.80 9.07
C GLY A 6 4.82 64.76 10.56
N LEU A 7 5.26 63.57 11.00
CA LEU A 7 6.24 63.18 12.06
C LEU A 7 6.37 63.94 13.41
N GLY A 8 6.37 63.16 14.50
CA GLY A 8 6.89 63.49 15.85
C GLY A 8 6.88 62.26 16.78
N VAL A 9 7.86 62.09 17.68
CA VAL A 9 8.13 60.82 18.42
C VAL A 9 8.30 61.02 19.93
N ALA A 10 7.74 60.12 20.76
CA ALA A 10 8.15 59.85 22.14
C ALA A 10 7.63 58.48 22.66
N THR A 11 8.37 57.84 23.58
CA THR A 11 7.95 56.68 24.42
C THR A 11 8.20 57.01 25.90
N PRO A 12 7.50 56.35 26.85
CA PRO A 12 8.16 55.33 27.69
C PRO A 12 7.25 54.18 28.20
N GLU A 13 7.79 53.35 29.11
CA GLU A 13 7.23 52.10 29.70
C GLU A 13 6.47 52.32 31.06
N PRO A 14 6.20 51.32 31.94
CA PRO A 14 5.13 50.29 31.85
C PRO A 14 4.33 50.03 33.17
N ILE A 15 3.53 48.93 33.24
CA ILE A 15 3.01 48.24 34.48
C ILE A 15 1.85 48.98 35.22
N PRO A 16 0.89 48.32 35.95
CA PRO A 16 0.83 46.94 36.48
C PRO A 16 -0.42 46.09 36.12
N ARG A 17 -0.47 44.85 36.66
CA ARG A 17 -1.64 43.93 36.69
C ARG A 17 -2.49 44.14 37.96
N SER A 18 -3.81 43.91 37.88
CA SER A 18 -4.60 43.45 39.03
C SER A 18 -5.86 42.65 38.64
N VAL A 19 -5.90 41.40 39.12
CA VAL A 19 -7.05 40.58 39.55
C VAL A 19 -8.47 41.12 39.32
N LEU A 20 -9.32 40.28 38.70
CA LEU A 20 -10.76 40.22 38.96
C LEU A 20 -11.17 38.74 39.10
N GLU A 21 -11.84 38.40 40.19
CA GLU A 21 -12.47 37.10 40.40
C GLU A 21 -13.89 37.11 39.84
N VAL A 22 -14.33 35.99 39.24
CA VAL A 22 -15.75 35.68 39.04
C VAL A 22 -15.96 34.21 39.39
N ASP A 23 -16.76 33.97 40.42
CA ASP A 23 -17.15 32.64 40.89
C ASP A 23 -18.34 32.11 40.08
N MET A 24 -18.27 30.84 39.66
CA MET A 24 -19.44 30.03 39.25
C MET A 24 -19.21 28.57 39.64
N GLY A 25 -20.10 28.05 40.49
CA GLY A 25 -19.91 26.79 41.19
C GLY A 25 -20.22 25.50 40.41
N GLU A 26 -19.74 24.41 41.01
CA GLU A 26 -19.91 22.99 40.73
C GLU A 26 -21.03 22.53 39.76
N LYS A 27 -20.67 21.64 38.82
CA LYS A 27 -20.88 20.19 39.01
C LYS A 27 -20.25 19.32 37.90
N GLN A 28 -19.21 18.57 38.25
CA GLN A 28 -18.84 17.31 37.58
C GLN A 28 -18.44 16.27 38.66
N PRO A 29 -18.82 15.00 38.52
CA PRO A 29 -18.52 13.97 39.51
C PRO A 29 -17.08 13.48 39.42
N LEU A 30 -16.51 13.16 40.58
CA LEU A 30 -15.17 12.60 40.73
C LEU A 30 -15.10 11.15 40.22
N LEU A 31 -14.06 10.84 39.44
CA LEU A 31 -13.43 9.52 39.47
C LEU A 31 -11.96 9.68 39.84
N ARG A 32 -11.67 9.41 41.12
CA ARG A 32 -10.32 9.04 41.55
C ARG A 32 -10.19 7.53 41.39
N ASP A 33 -9.16 7.07 40.70
CA ASP A 33 -8.28 6.04 41.27
C ASP A 33 -6.93 6.05 40.54
N ALA A 34 -5.86 6.28 41.31
CA ALA A 34 -4.51 6.39 40.79
C ALA A 34 -3.78 5.04 40.95
N HIS A 35 -3.94 4.14 39.98
CA HIS A 35 -3.21 2.88 39.99
C HIS A 35 -1.73 3.09 39.64
N VAL A 36 -0.88 2.93 40.66
CA VAL A 36 0.58 2.90 40.54
C VAL A 36 0.99 1.73 39.64
N PHE A 37 1.65 2.02 38.52
CA PHE A 37 2.27 0.99 37.68
C PHE A 37 3.34 0.21 38.48
N PRO A 38 3.23 -1.12 38.60
CA PRO A 38 4.30 -1.93 39.17
C PRO A 38 5.49 -1.95 38.20
N ARG A 39 6.71 -1.92 38.75
CA ARG A 39 7.93 -2.13 37.95
C ARG A 39 7.97 -3.59 37.46
N PRO A 40 8.43 -3.87 36.23
CA PRO A 40 8.53 -5.24 35.74
C PRO A 40 9.51 -6.03 36.62
N ALA A 41 9.07 -7.19 37.11
CA ALA A 41 9.93 -8.15 37.77
C ALA A 41 10.90 -8.77 36.74
N ARG A 42 12.14 -9.02 37.15
CA ARG A 42 13.11 -9.80 36.36
C ARG A 42 13.27 -11.17 37.01
N GLU A 43 12.88 -12.22 36.31
CA GLU A 43 13.34 -13.58 36.59
C GLU A 43 14.24 -14.05 35.44
N VAL A 44 15.22 -14.88 35.76
CA VAL A 44 16.22 -15.38 34.80
C VAL A 44 16.05 -16.89 34.71
N GLY A 45 15.54 -17.37 33.56
CA GLY A 45 15.48 -18.80 33.28
C GLY A 45 16.88 -19.40 33.08
N PRO A 46 17.09 -20.70 33.35
CA PRO A 46 18.42 -21.33 33.41
C PRO A 46 19.18 -21.41 32.07
N TYR A 47 18.63 -20.89 30.98
CA TYR A 47 19.27 -20.81 29.66
C TYR A 47 19.28 -19.39 29.04
N GLY A 48 18.97 -18.34 29.82
CA GLY A 48 19.43 -16.97 29.52
C GLY A 48 18.69 -16.14 28.46
N GLU A 49 17.55 -16.60 27.94
CA GLU A 49 16.73 -15.82 26.99
C GLU A 49 15.78 -14.83 27.69
N ILE A 50 15.51 -13.69 27.04
CA ILE A 50 14.59 -12.64 27.52
C ILE A 50 13.35 -12.65 26.63
N ILE A 51 12.18 -12.92 27.22
CA ILE A 51 10.88 -12.89 26.54
C ILE A 51 10.01 -11.79 27.17
N GLN A 52 9.51 -10.87 26.35
CA GLN A 52 8.66 -9.76 26.76
C GLN A 52 7.25 -9.92 26.19
N TRP A 53 6.27 -10.11 27.07
CA TRP A 53 4.86 -10.32 26.68
C TRP A 53 4.05 -9.02 26.81
N TYR A 54 3.28 -8.69 25.77
CA TYR A 54 2.13 -7.79 25.86
C TYR A 54 0.85 -8.61 25.82
N GLY A 55 -0.04 -8.42 26.78
CA GLY A 55 -1.23 -9.25 26.96
C GLY A 55 -2.51 -8.60 26.43
N SER A 56 -3.14 -9.24 25.45
CA SER A 56 -4.53 -8.98 25.05
C SER A 56 -5.42 -10.14 25.52
N GLY A 57 -6.41 -9.87 26.37
CA GLY A 57 -7.30 -10.90 26.92
C GLY A 57 -8.46 -11.26 25.98
N GLY A 58 -8.68 -12.55 25.74
CA GLY A 58 -9.83 -13.06 24.97
C GLY A 58 -9.71 -14.58 24.73
N TYR A 59 -10.71 -15.36 25.15
CA TYR A 59 -10.62 -16.83 25.12
C TYR A 59 -10.96 -17.43 23.74
N ALA A 60 -10.02 -18.21 23.19
CA ALA A 60 -10.31 -19.34 22.32
C ALA A 60 -9.26 -20.44 22.54
N SER A 61 -9.69 -21.71 22.64
CA SER A 61 -8.80 -22.84 22.97
C SER A 61 -8.30 -23.55 21.72
N LEU A 62 -6.98 -23.60 21.53
CA LEU A 62 -6.32 -24.49 20.57
C LEU A 62 -5.20 -25.25 21.29
N ARG A 63 -5.10 -26.56 21.05
CA ARG A 63 -4.07 -27.45 21.64
C ARG A 63 -2.86 -27.53 20.69
N PRO A 64 -1.62 -27.43 21.20
CA PRO A 64 -0.44 -27.70 20.37
C PRO A 64 -0.39 -29.17 19.90
N ILE A 65 -0.03 -29.37 18.63
CA ILE A 65 0.41 -30.69 18.12
C ILE A 65 1.90 -30.81 18.43
N VAL A 66 2.27 -31.75 19.30
CA VAL A 66 3.67 -32.01 19.65
C VAL A 66 4.26 -33.03 18.68
N VAL A 67 5.16 -32.58 17.81
CA VAL A 67 6.01 -33.47 17.01
C VAL A 67 7.21 -33.88 17.87
N SER A 68 7.20 -35.12 18.38
CA SER A 68 8.25 -35.64 19.25
C SER A 68 9.44 -36.18 18.44
N SER A 69 10.65 -35.73 18.76
CA SER A 69 11.91 -36.29 18.25
C SER A 69 12.25 -37.60 18.97
N GLY A 70 12.28 -38.72 18.24
CA GLY A 70 12.60 -40.04 18.80
C GLY A 70 14.06 -40.19 19.27
N PRO A 71 14.34 -40.98 20.33
CA PRO A 71 15.68 -41.12 20.91
C PRO A 71 16.56 -42.12 20.14
N GLN A 72 17.88 -41.90 20.19
CA GLN A 72 18.88 -42.93 19.84
C GLN A 72 18.97 -43.99 20.94
N TYR A 73 19.33 -45.22 20.56
CA TYR A 73 19.88 -46.20 21.52
C TYR A 73 20.92 -47.11 20.85
N ASN A 74 21.94 -47.49 21.63
CA ASN A 74 23.08 -48.29 21.16
C ASN A 74 22.73 -49.79 21.11
N ARG A 75 23.60 -50.58 20.43
CA ARG A 75 23.53 -52.04 20.44
C ARG A 75 24.94 -52.63 20.58
N GLU A 76 25.10 -53.56 21.51
CA GLU A 76 26.40 -54.19 21.84
C GLU A 76 26.64 -55.47 21.01
N SER A 77 27.91 -55.91 20.98
CA SER A 77 28.39 -57.21 20.47
C SER A 77 28.04 -58.37 21.43
N ASP A 78 28.28 -59.67 21.22
CA ASP A 78 29.25 -60.46 20.42
C ASP A 78 28.73 -61.95 20.39
N PRO A 79 29.50 -63.06 20.22
CA PRO A 79 30.58 -63.44 19.29
C PRO A 79 30.31 -64.75 18.48
N SER A 80 31.30 -65.16 17.66
CA SER A 80 31.67 -66.57 17.32
C SER A 80 30.77 -67.43 16.40
N LEU A 81 31.25 -68.48 15.71
CA LEU A 81 32.51 -68.70 14.94
C LEU A 81 32.29 -69.91 14.00
N GLY A 82 32.90 -69.96 12.81
CA GLY A 82 32.82 -71.13 11.90
C GLY A 82 33.60 -70.96 10.59
N GLU A 83 34.19 -72.03 10.06
CA GLU A 83 35.25 -71.94 9.02
C GLU A 83 34.83 -72.36 7.60
N ARG A 84 35.36 -71.60 6.60
CA ARG A 84 35.98 -71.98 5.29
C ARG A 84 35.33 -73.12 4.45
N VAL A 85 35.26 -73.08 3.10
CA VAL A 85 36.40 -73.22 2.15
C VAL A 85 35.92 -73.02 0.66
N LEU A 86 36.75 -72.34 -0.19
CA LEU A 86 36.83 -72.33 -1.69
C LEU A 86 35.67 -71.87 -2.64
N LEU A 87 35.82 -70.63 -3.18
CA LEU A 87 35.86 -70.24 -4.63
C LEU A 87 34.64 -70.46 -5.61
N PRO A 88 34.60 -69.85 -6.82
CA PRO A 88 34.52 -68.39 -7.04
C PRO A 88 33.58 -67.93 -8.19
N PHE A 89 32.80 -66.86 -8.03
CA PHE A 89 32.21 -66.13 -9.17
C PHE A 89 32.23 -64.60 -8.99
N LEU A 90 32.91 -63.92 -9.91
CA LEU A 90 32.93 -62.47 -10.14
C LEU A 90 31.94 -62.12 -11.28
N PRO A 91 31.53 -60.85 -11.48
CA PRO A 91 31.42 -59.75 -10.51
C PRO A 91 30.10 -58.97 -10.67
N LEU A 92 29.14 -59.10 -9.75
CA LEU A 92 27.84 -58.39 -9.83
C LEU A 92 27.75 -57.18 -8.87
N MET A 93 28.87 -56.45 -8.71
CA MET A 93 29.00 -55.33 -7.75
C MET A 93 29.37 -53.98 -8.40
N PHE A 94 28.81 -53.66 -9.58
CA PHE A 94 28.94 -52.35 -10.22
C PHE A 94 27.62 -51.61 -10.45
N LEU A 95 26.51 -52.07 -9.86
CA LEU A 95 25.17 -51.48 -10.00
C LEU A 95 24.69 -50.63 -8.81
N PHE A 96 25.50 -50.43 -7.77
CA PHE A 96 25.12 -49.64 -6.58
C PHE A 96 25.99 -48.40 -6.28
N ILE A 97 26.99 -48.10 -7.12
CA ILE A 97 27.80 -46.86 -7.01
C ILE A 97 27.47 -45.88 -8.16
N GLY A 98 27.05 -46.37 -9.33
CA GLY A 98 26.60 -45.52 -10.45
C GLY A 98 25.29 -44.76 -10.18
N GLY A 99 24.44 -45.23 -9.26
CA GLY A 99 23.16 -44.57 -8.94
C GLY A 99 23.32 -43.23 -8.20
N CYS A 100 24.28 -43.15 -7.25
CA CYS A 100 24.40 -41.97 -6.39
C CYS A 100 25.04 -40.75 -7.07
N LEU A 101 25.87 -40.94 -8.12
CA LEU A 101 26.45 -39.80 -8.86
C LEU A 101 25.47 -39.14 -9.83
N LEU A 102 24.40 -39.80 -10.26
CA LEU A 102 23.37 -39.18 -11.11
C LEU A 102 22.38 -38.33 -10.31
N VAL A 103 22.12 -38.69 -9.04
CA VAL A 103 21.25 -37.89 -8.15
C VAL A 103 21.92 -36.56 -7.76
N PHE A 104 23.25 -36.53 -7.60
CA PHE A 104 24.00 -35.31 -7.29
C PHE A 104 24.35 -34.41 -8.49
N LEU A 105 23.98 -34.79 -9.72
CA LEU A 105 24.22 -33.99 -10.93
C LEU A 105 22.97 -33.34 -11.55
N GLN A 106 21.79 -33.50 -10.93
CA GLN A 106 20.58 -32.72 -11.30
C GLN A 106 20.31 -31.53 -10.36
N ALA A 107 20.98 -31.46 -9.20
CA ALA A 107 20.85 -30.35 -8.24
C ALA A 107 21.48 -29.01 -8.72
N SER A 108 22.16 -29.00 -9.87
CA SER A 108 22.89 -27.83 -10.41
C SER A 108 22.21 -27.13 -11.58
N ALA A 109 21.05 -27.62 -12.04
CA ALA A 109 20.37 -27.14 -13.25
C ALA A 109 19.08 -26.35 -12.98
N TYR A 110 18.56 -26.39 -11.75
CA TYR A 110 17.41 -25.58 -11.32
C TYR A 110 17.87 -24.45 -10.40
N GLY A 111 18.46 -23.42 -11.02
CA GLY A 111 18.33 -22.05 -10.52
C GLY A 111 16.86 -21.64 -10.66
N GLY A 112 16.00 -22.22 -9.84
CA GLY A 112 14.57 -22.01 -9.88
C GLY A 112 14.25 -20.56 -9.59
N VAL A 113 13.70 -19.86 -10.58
CA VAL A 113 13.00 -18.61 -10.32
C VAL A 113 11.89 -18.97 -9.34
N VAL A 114 12.00 -18.48 -8.10
CA VAL A 114 10.86 -18.45 -7.18
C VAL A 114 9.86 -17.52 -7.85
N GLN A 115 8.89 -18.09 -8.55
CA GLN A 115 7.74 -17.33 -9.00
C GLN A 115 7.05 -16.87 -7.71
N ALA A 116 7.13 -15.57 -7.42
CA ALA A 116 6.38 -14.97 -6.33
C ALA A 116 4.92 -15.44 -6.45
N THR A 117 4.45 -16.16 -5.44
CA THR A 117 3.15 -16.83 -5.47
C THR A 117 2.05 -15.83 -5.18
N PHE A 118 1.86 -14.90 -6.13
CA PHE A 118 0.72 -14.00 -6.16
C PHE A 118 -0.55 -14.79 -5.90
N VAL A 119 -1.33 -14.33 -4.91
CA VAL A 119 -2.48 -15.09 -4.42
C VAL A 119 -3.44 -15.33 -5.57
N GLN A 120 -3.86 -16.58 -5.74
CA GLN A 120 -4.71 -16.97 -6.87
C GLN A 120 -6.03 -16.18 -6.81
N PRO A 121 -6.48 -15.61 -7.94
CA PRO A 121 -7.66 -14.76 -7.94
C PRO A 121 -8.91 -15.59 -7.63
N PHE A 122 -9.79 -15.04 -6.79
CA PHE A 122 -11.03 -15.70 -6.35
C PHE A 122 -12.09 -15.77 -7.46
N PHE A 123 -11.96 -14.90 -8.47
CA PHE A 123 -12.84 -14.79 -9.63
C PHE A 123 -12.03 -14.50 -10.91
N PRO A 124 -12.61 -14.70 -12.11
CA PRO A 124 -12.03 -14.20 -13.35
C PRO A 124 -11.78 -12.67 -13.30
N PRO A 125 -10.79 -12.14 -14.05
CA PRO A 125 -10.43 -10.73 -14.07
C PRO A 125 -11.61 -9.77 -14.32
N GLN A 126 -12.60 -10.17 -15.12
CA GLN A 126 -13.81 -9.39 -15.43
C GLN A 126 -14.72 -9.12 -14.22
N ILE A 127 -14.43 -9.73 -13.07
CA ILE A 127 -15.08 -9.48 -11.79
C ILE A 127 -14.06 -8.88 -10.82
N GLN A 128 -12.94 -9.58 -10.56
CA GLN A 128 -11.99 -9.18 -9.50
C GLN A 128 -11.25 -7.87 -9.81
N ASP A 129 -10.91 -7.63 -11.08
CA ASP A 129 -10.21 -6.40 -11.53
C ASP A 129 -11.21 -5.26 -11.79
N SER A 130 -12.48 -5.45 -11.40
CA SER A 130 -13.59 -4.50 -11.49
C SER A 130 -14.23 -4.23 -10.12
N TRP A 131 -13.42 -4.29 -9.06
CA TRP A 131 -13.79 -3.91 -7.68
C TRP A 131 -13.20 -2.56 -7.26
N ALA A 132 -12.72 -1.75 -8.21
CA ALA A 132 -12.09 -0.46 -8.01
C ALA A 132 -10.98 -0.50 -6.94
N ALA A 133 -11.01 0.43 -5.98
CA ALA A 133 -10.07 0.49 -4.87
C ALA A 133 -10.22 -0.66 -3.85
N TYR A 134 -11.09 -1.65 -4.11
CA TYR A 134 -11.22 -2.88 -3.32
C TYR A 134 -10.70 -4.14 -4.05
N THR A 135 -10.23 -4.01 -5.29
CA THR A 135 -9.47 -5.06 -5.99
C THR A 135 -8.18 -5.39 -5.21
N PRO A 136 -7.84 -6.66 -4.94
CA PRO A 136 -6.53 -7.06 -4.44
C PRO A 136 -5.38 -6.67 -5.37
N TYR A 137 -4.17 -6.41 -4.85
CA TYR A 137 -2.98 -6.19 -5.68
C TYR A 137 -2.81 -7.25 -6.76
N TYR A 138 -2.53 -6.79 -7.98
CA TYR A 138 -2.05 -7.59 -9.08
C TYR A 138 -1.07 -6.76 -9.92
N PRO A 139 -0.07 -7.39 -10.57
CA PRO A 139 0.80 -6.70 -11.52
C PRO A 139 0.00 -6.28 -12.76
N VAL A 140 -0.18 -4.99 -12.94
CA VAL A 140 -0.95 -4.36 -14.03
C VAL A 140 -0.29 -4.57 -15.40
N GLN A 141 1.03 -4.79 -15.39
CA GLN A 141 1.85 -5.34 -16.46
C GLN A 141 2.95 -6.22 -15.83
N ALA A 142 3.61 -7.08 -16.62
CA ALA A 142 4.79 -7.78 -16.15
C ALA A 142 5.96 -6.81 -15.91
N TYR A 143 6.67 -6.97 -14.79
CA TYR A 143 7.84 -6.14 -14.46
C TYR A 143 8.88 -6.17 -15.58
N THR A 144 9.28 -4.97 -16.02
CA THR A 144 10.33 -4.78 -17.02
C THR A 144 11.65 -4.42 -16.31
N PRO A 145 12.70 -5.27 -16.35
CA PRO A 145 14.01 -4.92 -15.79
C PRO A 145 14.65 -3.73 -16.52
N PRO A 146 15.62 -3.03 -15.90
CA PRO A 146 16.29 -1.90 -16.53
C PRO A 146 17.12 -2.32 -17.76
N PRO A 147 17.46 -1.39 -18.66
CA PRO A 147 18.44 -1.63 -19.73
C PRO A 147 19.77 -2.17 -19.20
N LYS A 148 20.46 -2.99 -20.00
CA LYS A 148 21.69 -3.70 -19.57
C LYS A 148 22.86 -2.75 -19.23
N ASP A 149 22.83 -1.55 -19.78
CA ASP A 149 23.72 -0.41 -19.55
C ASP A 149 23.38 0.41 -18.28
N CYS A 150 22.23 0.14 -17.64
CA CYS A 150 21.74 0.84 -16.46
C CYS A 150 21.83 -0.02 -15.18
N LYS A 151 22.40 0.54 -14.12
CA LYS A 151 22.36 -0.03 -12.76
C LYS A 151 21.45 0.83 -11.86
N ILE A 152 20.52 0.21 -11.14
CA ILE A 152 19.72 0.88 -10.11
C ILE A 152 20.62 1.24 -8.90
N THR A 153 20.45 2.43 -8.35
CA THR A 153 21.25 2.99 -7.26
C THR A 153 20.43 3.44 -6.05
N GLN A 154 19.14 3.76 -6.25
CA GLN A 154 18.18 4.05 -5.19
C GLN A 154 16.77 3.62 -5.63
N VAL A 155 15.94 3.22 -4.68
CA VAL A 155 14.52 2.89 -4.88
C VAL A 155 13.69 3.60 -3.81
N ASN A 156 12.64 4.29 -4.24
CA ASN A 156 11.62 4.85 -3.36
C ASN A 156 10.29 4.17 -3.67
N ILE A 157 9.69 3.53 -2.66
CA ILE A 157 8.39 2.87 -2.76
C ILE A 157 7.39 3.71 -1.93
N ILE A 158 6.24 4.04 -2.50
CA ILE A 158 5.04 4.35 -1.72
C ILE A 158 4.02 3.24 -1.94
N GLN A 159 3.53 2.67 -0.84
CA GLN A 159 2.63 1.51 -0.84
C GLN A 159 1.37 1.81 -0.02
N ARG A 160 0.20 1.50 -0.59
CA ARG A 160 -1.07 1.55 0.13
C ARG A 160 -1.11 0.42 1.16
N HIS A 161 -1.82 0.61 2.26
CA HIS A 161 -2.22 -0.49 3.13
C HIS A 161 -2.83 -1.69 2.35
N GLY A 162 -2.64 -2.89 2.87
CA GLY A 162 -3.23 -4.12 2.31
C GLY A 162 -4.76 -4.17 2.44
N ALA A 163 -5.35 -5.30 2.04
CA ALA A 163 -6.76 -5.56 2.20
C ALA A 163 -7.22 -5.41 3.66
N ARG A 164 -8.39 -4.80 3.84
CA ARG A 164 -8.96 -4.47 5.15
C ARG A 164 -10.47 -4.70 5.20
N PHE A 165 -11.03 -4.64 6.39
CA PHE A 165 -12.47 -4.53 6.57
C PHE A 165 -13.05 -3.23 5.94
N PRO A 166 -14.38 -3.16 5.72
CA PRO A 166 -15.06 -1.90 5.45
C PRO A 166 -14.80 -0.89 6.57
N THR A 167 -14.67 0.39 6.26
CA THR A 167 -14.62 1.41 7.33
C THR A 167 -15.93 1.43 8.11
N SER A 168 -15.93 1.75 9.41
CA SER A 168 -17.14 1.73 10.27
C SER A 168 -18.41 2.36 9.63
N GLY A 169 -18.27 3.55 9.02
CA GLY A 169 -19.38 4.21 8.31
C GLY A 169 -19.86 3.47 7.05
N ALA A 170 -18.96 2.83 6.31
CA ALA A 170 -19.32 1.98 5.16
C ALA A 170 -19.97 0.66 5.63
N GLY A 171 -19.41 -0.02 6.63
CA GLY A 171 -20.00 -1.22 7.23
C GLY A 171 -21.43 -0.98 7.73
N THR A 172 -21.68 0.18 8.34
CA THR A 172 -23.04 0.62 8.74
C THR A 172 -24.00 0.71 7.55
N ARG A 173 -23.59 1.33 6.43
CA ARG A 173 -24.43 1.42 5.22
C ARG A 173 -24.64 0.06 4.55
N ILE A 174 -23.61 -0.77 4.47
CA ILE A 174 -23.69 -2.14 3.94
C ILE A 174 -24.69 -2.97 4.75
N GLN A 175 -24.62 -2.94 6.09
CA GLN A 175 -25.60 -3.61 6.95
C GLN A 175 -27.02 -3.11 6.74
N ALA A 176 -27.23 -1.81 6.50
CA ALA A 176 -28.56 -1.26 6.22
C ALA A 176 -29.13 -1.78 4.88
N ALA A 177 -28.29 -1.84 3.83
CA ALA A 177 -28.68 -2.37 2.53
C ALA A 177 -28.94 -3.89 2.56
N VAL A 178 -28.16 -4.65 3.34
CA VAL A 178 -28.42 -6.09 3.57
C VAL A 178 -29.72 -6.30 4.35
N LYS A 179 -29.98 -5.52 5.40
CA LYS A 179 -31.24 -5.59 6.17
C LYS A 179 -32.49 -5.29 5.31
N LYS A 180 -32.37 -4.41 4.31
CA LYS A 180 -33.41 -4.19 3.29
C LYS A 180 -33.66 -5.44 2.45
N LEU A 181 -32.62 -6.07 1.89
CA LEU A 181 -32.78 -7.33 1.16
C LEU A 181 -33.46 -8.41 2.03
N GLN A 182 -33.02 -8.52 3.29
CA GLN A 182 -33.56 -9.48 4.27
C GLN A 182 -34.99 -9.18 4.74
N SER A 183 -35.58 -8.01 4.43
CA SER A 183 -36.98 -7.72 4.78
C SER A 183 -38.00 -8.25 3.77
N ALA A 184 -37.55 -8.79 2.64
CA ALA A 184 -38.42 -9.47 1.69
C ALA A 184 -38.95 -10.80 2.27
N LYS A 185 -40.25 -11.05 2.11
CA LYS A 185 -40.91 -12.26 2.65
C LYS A 185 -40.63 -13.55 1.86
N THR A 186 -40.20 -13.39 0.62
CA THR A 186 -39.96 -14.46 -0.36
C THR A 186 -38.93 -13.96 -1.36
N TYR A 187 -38.01 -14.83 -1.78
CA TYR A 187 -37.13 -14.58 -2.92
C TYR A 187 -37.66 -15.31 -4.16
N THR A 188 -37.53 -14.71 -5.33
CA THR A 188 -37.94 -15.32 -6.63
C THR A 188 -36.75 -15.73 -7.49
N ASP A 189 -35.52 -15.43 -7.05
CA ASP A 189 -34.26 -15.89 -7.63
C ASP A 189 -33.49 -16.69 -6.55
N PRO A 190 -33.23 -18.00 -6.74
CA PRO A 190 -32.53 -18.84 -5.76
C PRO A 190 -31.13 -18.35 -5.36
N ARG A 191 -30.52 -17.43 -6.12
CA ARG A 191 -29.25 -16.78 -5.75
C ARG A 191 -29.37 -15.90 -4.50
N LEU A 192 -30.59 -15.54 -4.09
CA LEU A 192 -30.88 -14.75 -2.88
C LEU A 192 -31.20 -15.61 -1.65
N ASP A 193 -31.49 -16.91 -1.80
CA ASP A 193 -31.99 -17.78 -0.71
C ASP A 193 -31.10 -17.78 0.55
N PHE A 194 -29.79 -17.59 0.36
CA PHE A 194 -28.79 -17.51 1.44
C PHE A 194 -29.08 -16.37 2.44
N LEU A 195 -29.73 -15.29 2.01
CA LEU A 195 -30.07 -14.13 2.83
C LEU A 195 -30.94 -14.49 4.03
N THR A 196 -31.76 -15.54 3.91
CA THR A 196 -32.60 -16.09 4.98
C THR A 196 -31.82 -16.40 6.26
N ASN A 197 -30.57 -16.87 6.10
CA ASN A 197 -29.67 -17.23 7.21
C ASN A 197 -28.40 -16.36 7.24
N TYR A 198 -28.35 -15.28 6.44
CA TYR A 198 -27.16 -14.45 6.35
C TYR A 198 -26.98 -13.59 7.61
N THR A 199 -25.77 -13.60 8.14
CA THR A 199 -25.34 -12.66 9.18
C THR A 199 -24.13 -11.90 8.68
N TYR A 200 -24.15 -10.57 8.81
CA TYR A 200 -22.98 -9.74 8.56
C TYR A 200 -21.98 -9.97 9.70
N THR A 201 -20.82 -10.57 9.40
CA THR A 201 -19.78 -10.95 10.38
C THR A 201 -18.44 -10.25 10.13
N LEU A 202 -18.41 -9.18 9.34
CA LEU A 202 -17.18 -8.45 9.06
C LEU A 202 -16.89 -7.47 10.21
N GLY A 203 -15.62 -7.27 10.54
CA GLY A 203 -15.17 -6.19 11.42
C GLY A 203 -15.28 -4.82 10.74
N HIS A 204 -14.53 -3.85 11.27
CA HIS A 204 -14.42 -2.52 10.68
C HIS A 204 -12.97 -2.02 10.68
N ASP A 205 -12.61 -1.22 9.67
CA ASP A 205 -11.37 -0.43 9.51
C ASP A 205 -10.02 -1.20 9.43
N ASP A 206 -9.83 -2.25 10.23
CA ASP A 206 -8.55 -2.97 10.43
C ASP A 206 -8.11 -3.84 9.24
N LEU A 207 -6.80 -4.08 9.15
CA LEU A 207 -6.16 -4.97 8.18
C LEU A 207 -6.64 -6.43 8.36
N VAL A 208 -6.93 -7.14 7.27
CA VAL A 208 -7.32 -8.57 7.33
C VAL A 208 -6.10 -9.47 7.09
N PRO A 209 -6.11 -10.76 7.49
CA PRO A 209 -4.96 -11.66 7.27
C PRO A 209 -4.48 -11.74 5.82
N PHE A 210 -5.41 -11.72 4.86
CA PHE A 210 -5.10 -11.62 3.43
C PHE A 210 -4.34 -10.31 3.07
N GLY A 211 -4.64 -9.19 3.71
CA GLY A 211 -3.94 -7.91 3.52
C GLY A 211 -2.56 -7.84 4.20
N ALA A 212 -2.41 -8.52 5.34
CA ALA A 212 -1.10 -8.78 5.94
C ALA A 212 -0.22 -9.63 5.01
N LEU A 213 -0.77 -10.69 4.41
CA LEU A 213 -0.09 -11.51 3.41
C LEU A 213 0.33 -10.68 2.17
N GLN A 214 -0.57 -9.87 1.60
CA GLN A 214 -0.22 -8.98 0.48
C GLN A 214 0.93 -8.02 0.79
N SER A 215 0.99 -7.53 2.03
CA SER A 215 2.04 -6.60 2.47
C SER A 215 3.37 -7.32 2.67
N SER A 216 3.34 -8.51 3.26
CA SER A 216 4.50 -9.41 3.39
C SER A 216 5.07 -9.83 2.03
N GLN A 217 4.21 -10.23 1.07
CA GLN A 217 4.63 -10.57 -0.29
C GLN A 217 5.31 -9.39 -1.01
N ALA A 218 4.85 -8.15 -0.80
CA ALA A 218 5.52 -6.96 -1.34
C ALA A 218 6.91 -6.71 -0.70
N GLY A 219 7.10 -7.08 0.56
CA GLY A 219 8.41 -7.05 1.24
C GLY A 219 9.37 -8.11 0.72
N GLU A 220 8.88 -9.34 0.54
CA GLU A 220 9.63 -10.42 -0.13
C GLU A 220 10.05 -10.01 -1.54
N GLU A 221 9.11 -9.52 -2.35
CA GLU A 221 9.38 -9.12 -3.73
C GLU A 221 10.37 -7.96 -3.82
N THR A 222 10.32 -7.01 -2.87
CA THR A 222 11.33 -5.94 -2.75
C THR A 222 12.72 -6.53 -2.50
N PHE A 223 12.84 -7.50 -1.58
CA PHE A 223 14.13 -8.16 -1.33
C PHE A 223 14.60 -8.95 -2.57
N GLN A 224 13.72 -9.75 -3.19
CA GLN A 224 14.05 -10.50 -4.41
C GLN A 224 14.54 -9.57 -5.54
N ARG A 225 13.89 -8.43 -5.75
CA ARG A 225 14.19 -7.49 -6.84
C ARG A 225 15.39 -6.58 -6.56
N TYR A 226 15.67 -6.23 -5.29
CA TYR A 226 16.64 -5.18 -4.92
C TYR A 226 17.70 -5.58 -3.87
N SER A 227 17.79 -6.85 -3.49
CA SER A 227 18.76 -7.39 -2.52
C SER A 227 20.22 -6.95 -2.74
N PHE A 228 20.63 -6.71 -3.99
CA PHE A 228 21.98 -6.24 -4.34
C PHE A 228 22.32 -4.81 -3.89
N MET A 229 21.37 -4.07 -3.30
CA MET A 229 21.55 -2.70 -2.80
C MET A 229 21.49 -2.57 -1.27
N VAL A 230 21.20 -3.64 -0.54
CA VAL A 230 20.97 -3.62 0.92
C VAL A 230 22.01 -4.43 1.68
N SER A 231 22.27 -4.02 2.92
CA SER A 231 23.17 -4.72 3.85
C SER A 231 22.69 -4.52 5.30
N LYS A 232 23.45 -4.97 6.30
CA LYS A 232 23.11 -4.74 7.72
C LYS A 232 23.31 -3.28 8.13
N GLU A 233 24.23 -2.60 7.44
CA GLU A 233 24.58 -1.19 7.61
C GLU A 233 23.64 -0.29 6.80
N ASN A 234 23.21 -0.78 5.63
CA ASN A 234 22.27 -0.15 4.71
C ASN A 234 20.99 -0.98 4.57
N LEU A 235 20.22 -1.07 5.66
CA LEU A 235 18.84 -1.58 5.62
C LEU A 235 17.91 -0.54 4.97
N PRO A 236 16.77 -0.97 4.38
CA PRO A 236 15.72 -0.05 3.95
C PRO A 236 15.24 0.85 5.09
N PHE A 237 14.88 2.09 4.77
CA PHE A 237 14.23 3.02 5.70
C PHE A 237 12.72 3.05 5.47
N ILE A 238 11.93 2.89 6.53
CA ILE A 238 10.47 2.69 6.40
C ILE A 238 9.70 3.73 7.21
N ARG A 239 8.68 4.35 6.59
CA ARG A 239 7.73 5.25 7.25
C ARG A 239 6.29 4.78 7.04
N ALA A 240 5.38 5.16 7.92
CA ALA A 240 3.95 4.89 7.78
C ALA A 240 3.11 6.07 8.30
N SER A 241 1.97 6.33 7.66
CA SER A 241 0.87 7.10 8.24
C SER A 241 0.27 6.38 9.47
N SER A 242 -0.33 7.09 10.42
CA SER A 242 -0.64 6.55 11.76
C SER A 242 -1.78 5.54 11.86
N SER A 243 -2.66 5.40 10.86
CA SER A 243 -3.79 4.46 10.96
C SER A 243 -3.28 3.03 11.12
N ASN A 244 -3.85 2.27 12.07
CA ASN A 244 -3.47 0.89 12.40
C ASN A 244 -3.19 0.04 11.15
N ARG A 245 -4.12 0.01 10.19
CA ARG A 245 -4.00 -0.75 8.94
C ARG A 245 -2.74 -0.44 8.12
N VAL A 246 -2.24 0.79 8.18
CA VAL A 246 -1.05 1.27 7.46
C VAL A 246 0.22 0.84 8.22
N VAL A 247 0.24 1.05 9.54
CA VAL A 247 1.30 0.59 10.45
C VAL A 247 1.45 -0.94 10.41
N ASP A 248 0.34 -1.68 10.41
CA ASP A 248 0.30 -3.14 10.27
C ASP A 248 0.79 -3.59 8.90
N SER A 249 0.47 -2.86 7.82
CA SER A 249 0.96 -3.17 6.47
C SER A 249 2.47 -2.98 6.39
N ALA A 250 3.00 -1.86 6.91
CA ALA A 250 4.44 -1.60 6.99
C ALA A 250 5.16 -2.67 7.81
N THR A 251 4.57 -3.09 8.94
CA THR A 251 5.12 -4.11 9.83
C THR A 251 5.12 -5.50 9.17
N ASN A 252 4.06 -5.88 8.46
CA ASN A 252 4.03 -7.14 7.72
C ASN A 252 5.00 -7.14 6.53
N TRP A 253 5.21 -5.99 5.88
CA TRP A 253 6.22 -5.83 4.84
C TRP A 253 7.64 -6.04 5.36
N THR A 254 8.01 -5.49 6.52
CA THR A 254 9.35 -5.73 7.09
C THR A 254 9.57 -7.18 7.50
N GLN A 255 8.51 -7.88 7.95
CA GLN A 255 8.56 -9.33 8.20
C GLN A 255 8.77 -10.13 6.90
N GLY A 256 8.04 -9.83 5.82
CA GLY A 256 8.23 -10.48 4.53
C GLY A 256 9.62 -10.28 3.94
N PHE A 257 10.16 -9.05 4.05
CA PHE A 257 11.54 -8.74 3.69
C PHE A 257 12.55 -9.53 4.55
N SER A 258 12.32 -9.63 5.87
CA SER A 258 13.15 -10.42 6.78
C SER A 258 13.16 -11.90 6.40
N VAL A 259 11.99 -12.51 6.21
CA VAL A 259 11.83 -13.92 5.80
C VAL A 259 12.57 -14.18 4.48
N ALA A 260 12.37 -13.34 3.46
CA ALA A 260 13.04 -13.48 2.17
C ALA A 260 14.58 -13.37 2.27
N SER A 261 15.09 -12.58 3.22
CA SER A 261 16.52 -12.51 3.53
C SER A 261 17.07 -13.68 4.35
N ASN A 262 16.25 -14.70 4.66
CA ASN A 262 16.54 -15.75 5.65
C ASN A 262 16.87 -15.17 7.04
N HIS A 263 16.16 -14.11 7.44
CA HIS A 263 16.35 -13.33 8.67
C HIS A 263 17.74 -12.69 8.84
N VAL A 264 18.53 -12.58 7.77
CA VAL A 264 19.85 -11.94 7.80
C VAL A 264 19.74 -10.41 7.84
N LEU A 265 18.71 -9.84 7.19
CA LEU A 265 18.41 -8.42 7.16
C LEU A 265 17.04 -8.16 7.81
N ASN A 266 17.00 -7.40 8.90
CA ASN A 266 15.80 -7.17 9.69
C ASN A 266 15.45 -5.68 9.73
N PRO A 267 14.84 -5.12 8.67
CA PRO A 267 14.37 -3.74 8.67
C PRO A 267 13.25 -3.54 9.71
N MET A 268 13.05 -2.29 10.14
CA MET A 268 11.98 -1.91 11.07
C MET A 268 11.26 -0.65 10.58
N LEU A 269 9.97 -0.55 10.89
CA LEU A 269 9.22 0.70 10.76
C LEU A 269 9.93 1.78 11.60
N SER A 270 10.46 2.79 10.91
CA SER A 270 11.42 3.75 11.47
C SER A 270 10.75 5.04 11.95
N VAL A 271 9.69 5.47 11.28
CA VAL A 271 8.87 6.64 11.65
C VAL A 271 7.39 6.33 11.43
N ILE A 272 6.55 6.75 12.38
CA ILE A 272 5.11 6.82 12.20
C ILE A 272 4.75 8.32 12.20
N LEU A 273 4.22 8.81 11.09
CA LEU A 273 3.68 10.17 10.96
C LEU A 273 2.23 10.14 11.46
N SER A 274 1.72 11.26 11.96
CA SER A 274 0.36 11.33 12.52
C SER A 274 -0.59 12.04 11.59
N GLU A 275 -1.69 11.36 11.26
CA GLU A 275 -2.87 11.84 10.52
C GLU A 275 -3.59 13.02 11.23
N SER A 276 -3.10 13.47 12.38
CA SER A 276 -3.57 14.66 13.12
C SER A 276 -2.60 15.85 13.06
N LEU A 277 -1.50 15.72 12.33
CA LEU A 277 -0.40 16.69 12.20
C LEU A 277 0.06 16.79 10.74
N ASN A 278 1.19 17.45 10.49
CA ASN A 278 1.90 17.41 9.21
C ASN A 278 2.33 15.97 8.86
N ASP A 279 1.67 15.39 7.86
CA ASP A 279 1.91 14.06 7.30
C ASP A 279 1.84 14.13 5.77
N THR A 280 2.87 13.62 5.09
CA THR A 280 2.93 13.53 3.61
C THR A 280 2.34 12.23 3.08
N LEU A 281 1.90 11.33 3.96
CA LEU A 281 1.37 9.99 3.66
C LEU A 281 -0.15 9.88 3.88
N ASP A 282 -0.84 11.00 4.14
CA ASP A 282 -2.29 11.12 4.26
C ASP A 282 -2.82 12.44 3.64
N ASP A 283 -4.09 12.46 3.23
CA ASP A 283 -4.76 13.60 2.56
C ASP A 283 -5.52 14.56 3.51
N ALA A 284 -5.57 14.32 4.83
CA ALA A 284 -6.34 15.14 5.79
C ALA A 284 -5.92 16.63 5.89
N MET A 285 -4.83 17.05 5.27
CA MET A 285 -4.31 18.43 5.34
C MET A 285 -4.99 19.44 4.41
N CYS A 286 -6.05 19.09 3.67
CA CYS A 286 -6.77 20.04 2.80
C CYS A 286 -8.28 20.14 3.07
N PRO A 287 -8.72 20.82 4.16
CA PRO A 287 -10.13 20.84 4.56
C PRO A 287 -11.08 21.53 3.57
N ASN A 288 -10.59 22.44 2.71
CA ASN A 288 -11.38 23.03 1.62
C ASN A 288 -11.48 22.14 0.35
N ALA A 289 -10.87 20.95 0.33
CA ALA A 289 -11.05 20.03 -0.80
C ALA A 289 -12.52 19.55 -0.89
N GLY A 290 -13.08 19.56 -2.11
CA GLY A 290 -14.43 19.07 -2.36
C GLY A 290 -14.54 17.53 -2.38
N SER A 291 -15.76 17.03 -2.52
CA SER A 291 -16.03 15.59 -2.65
C SER A 291 -16.37 15.16 -4.08
N SER A 292 -16.33 13.85 -4.31
CA SER A 292 -16.75 13.17 -5.54
C SER A 292 -18.27 12.96 -5.65
N ASP A 293 -19.07 13.41 -4.65
CA ASP A 293 -20.47 13.02 -4.47
C ASP A 293 -21.39 13.41 -5.64
N ALA A 294 -21.15 14.57 -6.27
CA ALA A 294 -21.98 15.04 -7.38
C ALA A 294 -21.83 14.14 -8.62
N GLN A 295 -20.59 13.76 -8.94
CA GLN A 295 -20.23 12.95 -10.10
C GLN A 295 -20.58 11.47 -9.87
N THR A 296 -20.24 10.93 -8.69
CA THR A 296 -20.57 9.56 -8.30
C THR A 296 -22.07 9.36 -8.06
N GLY A 297 -22.80 10.40 -7.64
CA GLY A 297 -24.26 10.41 -7.49
C GLY A 297 -25.03 10.37 -8.82
N ILE A 298 -24.58 11.13 -9.84
CA ILE A 298 -25.09 11.02 -11.21
C ILE A 298 -24.89 9.58 -11.71
N TRP A 299 -23.66 9.06 -11.62
CA TRP A 299 -23.37 7.71 -12.12
C TRP A 299 -24.12 6.61 -11.36
N THR A 300 -24.20 6.69 -10.02
CA THR A 300 -24.99 5.79 -9.18
C THR A 300 -26.46 5.76 -9.62
N SER A 301 -27.03 6.92 -9.96
CA SER A 301 -28.41 6.99 -10.45
C SER A 301 -28.60 6.28 -11.80
N ILE A 302 -27.57 6.25 -12.65
CA ILE A 302 -27.56 5.58 -13.96
C ILE A 302 -27.40 4.06 -13.81
N TYR A 303 -26.32 3.58 -13.17
CA TYR A 303 -26.04 2.14 -13.11
C TYR A 303 -26.78 1.42 -11.97
N GLY A 304 -26.98 2.09 -10.84
CA GLY A 304 -27.59 1.50 -9.65
C GLY A 304 -29.11 1.29 -9.79
N THR A 305 -29.80 2.14 -10.55
CA THR A 305 -31.27 2.07 -10.69
C THR A 305 -31.75 0.78 -11.39
N PRO A 306 -31.20 0.35 -12.55
CA PRO A 306 -31.55 -0.94 -13.15
C PRO A 306 -31.30 -2.14 -12.23
N ILE A 307 -30.18 -2.13 -11.49
CA ILE A 307 -29.81 -3.20 -10.56
C ILE A 307 -30.78 -3.24 -9.36
N ALA A 308 -31.09 -2.08 -8.77
CA ALA A 308 -32.06 -1.95 -7.69
C ALA A 308 -33.46 -2.42 -8.13
N ASN A 309 -33.88 -2.08 -9.35
CA ASN A 309 -35.14 -2.55 -9.93
C ASN A 309 -35.17 -4.08 -10.08
N ARG A 310 -34.08 -4.72 -10.55
CA ARG A 310 -33.97 -6.18 -10.57
C ARG A 310 -34.07 -6.76 -9.16
N LEU A 311 -33.27 -6.27 -8.22
CA LEU A 311 -33.24 -6.80 -6.85
C LEU A 311 -34.60 -6.66 -6.16
N ASN A 312 -35.36 -5.58 -6.40
CA ASN A 312 -36.72 -5.41 -5.88
C ASN A 312 -37.75 -6.37 -6.53
N GLN A 313 -37.57 -6.76 -7.79
CA GLN A 313 -38.39 -7.80 -8.43
C GLN A 313 -38.07 -9.20 -7.87
N GLN A 314 -36.79 -9.43 -7.53
CA GLN A 314 -36.29 -10.70 -7.01
C GLN A 314 -36.49 -10.88 -5.50
N ALA A 315 -36.61 -9.77 -4.76
CA ALA A 315 -36.90 -9.70 -3.33
C ALA A 315 -38.08 -8.73 -3.06
N PRO A 316 -39.34 -9.11 -3.39
CA PRO A 316 -40.49 -8.21 -3.26
C PRO A 316 -40.66 -7.65 -1.84
N GLY A 317 -40.65 -6.31 -1.76
CA GLY A 317 -40.75 -5.56 -0.51
C GLY A 317 -39.41 -5.10 0.09
N ALA A 318 -38.26 -5.47 -0.47
CA ALA A 318 -36.95 -5.06 0.03
C ALA A 318 -36.68 -3.53 -0.04
N ASN A 319 -37.29 -2.83 -1.01
CA ASN A 319 -37.15 -1.38 -1.21
C ASN A 319 -35.68 -0.92 -1.34
N ILE A 320 -34.93 -1.63 -2.18
CA ILE A 320 -33.56 -1.33 -2.57
C ILE A 320 -33.53 -0.08 -3.45
N THR A 321 -32.63 0.85 -3.17
CA THR A 321 -32.36 2.05 -3.96
C THR A 321 -31.04 1.92 -4.73
N ALA A 322 -30.79 2.82 -5.68
CA ALA A 322 -29.50 2.89 -6.37
C ALA A 322 -28.31 3.04 -5.40
N ALA A 323 -28.46 3.83 -4.33
CA ALA A 323 -27.42 4.00 -3.31
C ALA A 323 -27.20 2.73 -2.47
N ASP A 324 -28.22 1.90 -2.25
CA ASP A 324 -28.05 0.60 -1.60
C ASP A 324 -27.20 -0.34 -2.46
N VAL A 325 -27.37 -0.31 -3.79
CA VAL A 325 -26.54 -1.09 -4.74
C VAL A 325 -25.06 -0.72 -4.63
N SER A 326 -24.72 0.56 -4.54
CA SER A 326 -23.33 1.02 -4.35
C SER A 326 -22.71 0.56 -3.03
N ASN A 327 -23.50 0.08 -2.06
CA ASN A 327 -23.01 -0.57 -0.84
C ASN A 327 -23.06 -2.12 -0.94
N LEU A 328 -24.00 -2.70 -1.70
CA LEU A 328 -24.12 -4.15 -1.87
C LEU A 328 -23.09 -4.77 -2.83
N ILE A 329 -22.68 -4.06 -3.90
CA ILE A 329 -21.62 -4.53 -4.80
C ILE A 329 -20.29 -4.73 -4.06
N PRO A 330 -19.73 -3.75 -3.32
CA PRO A 330 -18.43 -3.94 -2.66
C PRO A 330 -18.46 -4.96 -1.52
N LEU A 331 -19.63 -5.36 -0.99
CA LEU A 331 -19.72 -6.48 -0.04
C LEU A 331 -19.22 -7.80 -0.66
N CYS A 332 -19.36 -8.00 -1.98
CA CYS A 332 -18.73 -9.12 -2.69
C CYS A 332 -17.21 -9.15 -2.45
N ALA A 333 -16.53 -8.02 -2.67
CA ALA A 333 -15.09 -7.88 -2.50
C ALA A 333 -14.68 -8.04 -1.03
N PHE A 334 -15.29 -7.25 -0.13
CA PHE A 334 -14.97 -7.24 1.30
C PHE A 334 -15.21 -8.59 1.98
N GLU A 335 -16.30 -9.28 1.67
CA GLU A 335 -16.55 -10.60 2.26
C GLU A 335 -15.62 -11.68 1.69
N THR A 336 -15.28 -11.60 0.40
CA THR A 336 -14.35 -12.55 -0.23
C THR A 336 -12.93 -12.44 0.32
N ILE A 337 -12.38 -11.22 0.47
CA ILE A 337 -11.03 -11.02 1.02
C ILE A 337 -10.93 -11.29 2.53
N VAL A 338 -12.05 -11.19 3.27
CA VAL A 338 -12.12 -11.53 4.70
C VAL A 338 -12.23 -13.04 4.93
N LYS A 339 -13.01 -13.74 4.11
CA LYS A 339 -13.29 -15.19 4.27
C LYS A 339 -12.44 -16.07 3.37
N GLU A 340 -11.55 -15.47 2.58
CA GLU A 340 -10.69 -16.07 1.54
C GLU A 340 -11.46 -17.07 0.63
N THR A 341 -12.74 -16.78 0.40
CA THR A 341 -13.69 -17.63 -0.32
C THR A 341 -14.75 -16.79 -1.04
N PRO A 342 -15.16 -17.16 -2.28
CA PRO A 342 -16.17 -16.43 -3.06
C PRO A 342 -17.47 -16.11 -2.30
N SER A 343 -17.73 -14.83 -2.02
CA SER A 343 -18.95 -14.37 -1.36
C SER A 343 -20.22 -14.70 -2.17
N PRO A 344 -21.34 -15.09 -1.53
CA PRO A 344 -22.61 -15.27 -2.22
C PRO A 344 -23.12 -13.97 -2.88
N PHE A 345 -22.80 -12.79 -2.34
CA PHE A 345 -23.20 -11.50 -2.93
C PHE A 345 -22.62 -11.30 -4.35
N CYS A 346 -21.45 -11.88 -4.65
CA CYS A 346 -20.85 -11.80 -5.97
C CYS A 346 -21.72 -12.40 -7.09
N LYS A 347 -22.65 -13.31 -6.74
CA LYS A 347 -23.56 -13.96 -7.72
C LYS A 347 -24.80 -13.13 -8.03
N LEU A 348 -25.03 -12.03 -7.33
CA LEU A 348 -26.20 -11.14 -7.52
C LEU A 348 -25.99 -10.13 -8.65
N PHE A 349 -24.74 -9.92 -9.08
CA PHE A 349 -24.31 -8.94 -10.07
C PHE A 349 -23.68 -9.61 -11.30
N THR A 350 -23.70 -8.95 -12.45
CA THR A 350 -23.03 -9.42 -13.68
C THR A 350 -21.63 -8.78 -13.85
N PRO A 351 -20.73 -9.34 -14.68
CA PRO A 351 -19.44 -8.72 -14.97
C PRO A 351 -19.57 -7.28 -15.51
N GLU A 352 -20.61 -7.00 -16.29
CA GLU A 352 -20.90 -5.67 -16.82
C GLU A 352 -21.26 -4.67 -15.70
N GLU A 353 -21.91 -5.15 -14.64
CA GLU A 353 -22.30 -4.37 -13.46
C GLU A 353 -21.12 -4.11 -12.53
N PHE A 354 -20.21 -5.08 -12.38
CA PHE A 354 -18.89 -4.83 -11.78
C PHE A 354 -18.11 -3.80 -12.59
N ALA A 355 -18.14 -3.85 -13.93
CA ALA A 355 -17.52 -2.82 -14.76
C ALA A 355 -18.21 -1.43 -14.65
N GLN A 356 -19.49 -1.34 -14.26
CA GLN A 356 -20.11 -0.06 -13.89
C GLN A 356 -19.60 0.44 -12.52
N PHE A 357 -19.39 -0.48 -11.56
CA PHE A 357 -18.82 -0.16 -10.25
C PHE A 357 -17.33 0.24 -10.32
N GLU A 358 -16.56 -0.33 -11.26
CA GLU A 358 -15.23 0.17 -11.58
C GLU A 358 -15.30 1.64 -11.99
N TYR A 359 -16.24 2.03 -12.86
CA TYR A 359 -16.40 3.43 -13.26
C TYR A 359 -16.93 4.34 -12.14
N PHE A 360 -17.69 3.82 -11.18
CA PHE A 360 -17.99 4.54 -9.93
C PHE A 360 -16.70 4.86 -9.16
N GLY A 361 -15.78 3.89 -9.04
CA GLY A 361 -14.47 4.09 -8.42
C GLY A 361 -13.51 4.96 -9.24
N ASP A 362 -13.64 5.00 -10.56
CA ASP A 362 -12.91 5.93 -11.43
C ASP A 362 -13.33 7.37 -11.16
N LEU A 363 -14.64 7.63 -11.13
CA LEU A 363 -15.20 8.94 -10.80
C LEU A 363 -14.89 9.34 -9.35
N ASP A 364 -14.96 8.41 -8.40
CA ASP A 364 -14.57 8.65 -6.99
C ASP A 364 -13.14 9.17 -6.89
N LYS A 365 -12.17 8.44 -7.44
CA LYS A 365 -10.76 8.86 -7.34
C LYS A 365 -10.44 10.06 -8.22
N PHE A 366 -11.04 10.17 -9.41
CA PHE A 366 -10.77 11.31 -10.29
C PHE A 366 -11.29 12.63 -9.71
N TYR A 367 -12.50 12.66 -9.14
CA TYR A 367 -13.11 13.87 -8.59
C TYR A 367 -12.96 14.04 -7.07
N GLY A 368 -12.50 13.01 -6.35
CA GLY A 368 -12.16 13.06 -4.92
C GLY A 368 -10.80 13.70 -4.68
N THR A 369 -9.71 13.07 -5.13
CA THR A 369 -8.33 13.59 -4.95
C THR A 369 -7.49 13.65 -6.23
N GLY A 370 -8.03 13.22 -7.37
CA GLY A 370 -7.37 13.28 -8.68
C GLY A 370 -7.54 14.63 -9.40
N TYR A 371 -7.18 14.65 -10.70
CA TYR A 371 -7.27 15.85 -11.57
C TYR A 371 -8.66 16.49 -11.70
N GLY A 372 -9.74 15.80 -11.32
CA GLY A 372 -11.09 16.33 -11.29
C GLY A 372 -11.39 17.18 -10.06
N GLN A 373 -10.59 17.06 -9.00
CA GLN A 373 -10.65 17.89 -7.81
C GLN A 373 -9.66 19.07 -7.96
N PRO A 374 -10.11 20.34 -7.90
CA PRO A 374 -9.19 21.50 -7.98
C PRO A 374 -8.05 21.47 -6.96
N LEU A 375 -8.32 21.03 -5.72
CA LEU A 375 -7.30 20.87 -4.67
C LEU A 375 -6.82 19.41 -4.52
N GLY A 376 -7.12 18.53 -5.47
CA GLY A 376 -6.68 17.13 -5.45
C GLY A 376 -5.16 17.01 -5.57
N PRO A 377 -4.55 17.51 -6.67
CA PRO A 377 -3.11 17.45 -6.87
C PRO A 377 -2.27 18.14 -5.78
N VAL A 378 -2.76 19.18 -5.09
CA VAL A 378 -1.92 19.86 -4.10
C VAL A 378 -1.61 18.98 -2.87
N GLN A 379 -2.50 18.05 -2.54
CA GLN A 379 -2.29 17.06 -1.49
C GLN A 379 -1.18 16.04 -1.83
N GLY A 380 -0.64 16.04 -3.07
CA GLY A 380 0.52 15.23 -3.44
C GLY A 380 1.87 15.93 -3.31
N VAL A 381 1.90 17.23 -3.00
CA VAL A 381 3.11 18.08 -3.15
C VAL A 381 4.19 17.74 -2.13
N GLY A 382 3.85 17.59 -0.85
CA GLY A 382 4.84 17.34 0.20
C GLY A 382 5.65 16.06 -0.05
N TYR A 383 4.98 14.97 -0.42
CA TYR A 383 5.65 13.71 -0.77
C TYR A 383 6.54 13.83 -2.01
N ILE A 384 6.16 14.63 -3.01
CA ILE A 384 7.03 14.86 -4.18
C ILE A 384 8.28 15.64 -3.78
N ASN A 385 8.17 16.65 -2.92
CA ASN A 385 9.32 17.39 -2.43
C ASN A 385 10.27 16.53 -1.56
N GLU A 386 9.72 15.59 -0.79
CA GLU A 386 10.49 14.52 -0.11
C GLU A 386 11.18 13.55 -1.09
N LEU A 387 10.45 13.07 -2.10
CA LEU A 387 10.99 12.17 -3.12
C LEU A 387 12.13 12.84 -3.90
N LEU A 388 11.96 14.10 -4.29
CA LEU A 388 13.00 14.89 -4.93
C LEU A 388 14.24 14.99 -4.03
N ALA A 389 14.07 15.35 -2.75
CA ALA A 389 15.15 15.45 -1.77
C ALA A 389 15.99 14.16 -1.66
N ARG A 390 15.34 13.00 -1.58
CA ARG A 390 16.02 11.68 -1.57
C ARG A 390 16.72 11.37 -2.89
N LEU A 391 16.08 11.67 -4.03
CA LEU A 391 16.65 11.42 -5.36
C LEU A 391 17.88 12.29 -5.65
N THR A 392 17.92 13.54 -5.15
CA THR A 392 19.03 14.49 -5.35
C THR A 392 20.03 14.55 -4.20
N GLU A 393 19.80 13.82 -3.10
CA GLU A 393 20.63 13.84 -1.87
C GLU A 393 20.75 15.25 -1.26
N THR A 394 19.65 16.01 -1.27
CA THR A 394 19.56 17.37 -0.72
C THR A 394 18.46 17.48 0.34
N LEU A 395 18.55 18.46 1.24
CA LEU A 395 17.50 18.74 2.22
C LEU A 395 16.14 19.02 1.56
N VAL A 396 15.06 18.56 2.21
CA VAL A 396 13.67 18.82 1.82
C VAL A 396 13.41 20.33 1.76
N ARG A 397 12.68 20.76 0.72
CA ARG A 397 12.23 22.14 0.51
C ARG A 397 10.76 22.11 0.17
N ASP A 398 9.95 22.48 1.15
CA ASP A 398 8.50 22.41 1.08
C ASP A 398 7.89 23.31 2.16
N ASN A 399 6.73 23.88 1.84
CA ASN A 399 5.90 24.65 2.74
C ASN A 399 4.47 24.11 2.84
N THR A 400 4.24 22.89 2.35
CA THR A 400 2.94 22.22 2.29
C THR A 400 2.75 21.23 3.46
N GLN A 401 2.74 19.92 3.18
CA GLN A 401 2.45 18.85 4.14
C GLN A 401 3.66 18.41 4.98
N THR A 402 4.88 18.79 4.60
CA THR A 402 6.09 18.25 5.26
C THR A 402 6.19 18.62 6.73
N ASN A 403 6.83 17.75 7.51
CA ASN A 403 7.08 17.97 8.91
C ASN A 403 8.55 18.36 9.08
N ARG A 404 8.83 19.67 8.95
CA ARG A 404 10.19 20.23 8.98
C ARG A 404 11.05 19.79 10.19
N THR A 405 10.45 19.33 11.30
CA THR A 405 11.18 18.76 12.44
C THR A 405 11.70 17.35 12.15
N LEU A 406 10.88 16.49 11.53
CA LEU A 406 11.27 15.16 11.08
C LEU A 406 12.23 15.25 9.91
N ASP A 407 11.95 16.13 8.95
CA ASP A 407 12.61 16.16 7.64
C ASP A 407 13.96 16.89 7.64
N SER A 408 14.26 17.65 8.71
CA SER A 408 15.60 18.20 8.97
C SER A 408 16.56 17.27 9.70
N SER A 409 16.09 16.09 10.15
CA SER A 409 16.83 15.18 11.02
C SER A 409 17.18 13.88 10.28
N PRO A 410 18.47 13.49 10.15
CA PRO A 410 18.87 12.27 9.43
C PRO A 410 18.46 10.97 10.15
N LEU A 411 17.92 11.05 11.37
CA LEU A 411 17.34 9.90 12.07
C LEU A 411 15.90 9.60 11.60
N THR A 412 15.22 10.60 11.06
CA THR A 412 13.78 10.58 10.71
C THR A 412 13.55 10.85 9.22
N PHE A 413 14.53 11.42 8.53
CA PHE A 413 14.60 11.54 7.08
C PHE A 413 16.06 11.42 6.58
N PRO A 414 16.64 10.20 6.59
CA PRO A 414 17.97 9.97 6.05
C PRO A 414 18.00 10.15 4.52
N LEU A 415 19.08 10.73 3.99
CA LEU A 415 19.31 10.89 2.54
C LEU A 415 20.31 9.86 1.97
N ASP A 416 20.86 8.98 2.82
CA ASP A 416 21.98 8.08 2.53
C ASP A 416 21.56 6.63 2.16
N ARG A 417 20.26 6.37 1.99
CA ARG A 417 19.72 5.00 1.82
C ARG A 417 19.50 4.64 0.36
N SER A 418 19.64 3.36 0.07
CA SER A 418 19.37 2.80 -1.26
C SER A 418 17.92 2.33 -1.45
N VAL A 419 17.18 2.08 -0.37
CA VAL A 419 15.78 1.65 -0.42
C VAL A 419 14.98 2.41 0.63
N TYR A 420 13.89 3.02 0.19
CA TYR A 420 12.88 3.67 1.03
C TYR A 420 11.51 3.03 0.79
N ALA A 421 10.73 2.86 1.84
CA ALA A 421 9.33 2.41 1.75
C ALA A 421 8.42 3.24 2.65
N ASP A 422 7.49 3.99 2.04
CA ASP A 422 6.51 4.81 2.73
C ASP A 422 5.12 4.16 2.61
N PHE A 423 4.39 4.04 3.72
CA PHE A 423 3.07 3.40 3.77
C PHE A 423 1.94 4.42 3.97
N SER A 424 0.91 4.32 3.13
CA SER A 424 -0.11 5.37 2.90
C SER A 424 -1.50 4.79 2.55
N HIS A 425 -2.43 5.66 2.12
CA HIS A 425 -3.80 5.34 1.70
C HIS A 425 -4.00 5.56 0.18
N ASP A 426 -5.14 5.12 -0.38
CA ASP A 426 -5.44 5.28 -1.81
C ASP A 426 -5.58 6.75 -2.24
N ASN A 427 -6.28 7.55 -1.45
CA ASN A 427 -6.53 8.96 -1.76
C ASN A 427 -5.24 9.75 -1.94
N GLN A 428 -4.31 9.64 -0.98
CA GLN A 428 -3.01 10.29 -1.03
C GLN A 428 -2.13 9.81 -2.19
N MET A 429 -2.13 8.51 -2.50
CA MET A 429 -1.43 8.00 -3.69
C MET A 429 -2.02 8.57 -4.99
N ILE A 430 -3.34 8.74 -5.09
CA ILE A 430 -4.01 9.39 -6.24
C ILE A 430 -3.64 10.88 -6.34
N ALA A 431 -3.54 11.59 -5.22
CA ALA A 431 -3.07 12.98 -5.18
C ALA A 431 -1.63 13.08 -5.69
N ILE A 432 -0.71 12.24 -5.17
CA ILE A 432 0.70 12.15 -5.60
C ILE A 432 0.81 11.84 -7.10
N PHE A 433 0.03 10.88 -7.63
CA PHE A 433 0.04 10.56 -9.05
C PHE A 433 -0.38 11.76 -9.91
N SER A 434 -1.38 12.51 -9.45
CA SER A 434 -1.92 13.67 -10.17
C SER A 434 -0.97 14.87 -10.12
N ALA A 435 -0.39 15.13 -8.95
CA ALA A 435 0.63 16.16 -8.73
C ALA A 435 1.89 15.94 -9.59
N MET A 436 2.29 14.68 -9.77
CA MET A 436 3.46 14.28 -10.53
C MET A 436 3.28 14.36 -12.06
N GLY A 437 2.02 14.41 -12.54
CA GLY A 437 1.68 14.33 -13.96
C GLY A 437 1.49 12.91 -14.50
N LEU A 438 1.34 11.90 -13.63
CA LEU A 438 1.00 10.52 -14.03
C LEU A 438 -0.50 10.40 -14.34
N PHE A 439 -0.86 9.50 -15.25
CA PHE A 439 -2.26 9.17 -15.62
C PHE A 439 -3.16 10.35 -16.05
N ASN A 440 -2.60 11.49 -16.45
CA ASN A 440 -3.38 12.63 -16.94
C ASN A 440 -4.28 12.24 -18.13
N GLN A 441 -5.54 12.68 -18.11
CA GLN A 441 -6.54 12.40 -19.15
C GLN A 441 -6.64 13.58 -20.12
N SER A 442 -6.94 13.31 -21.40
CA SER A 442 -7.12 14.38 -22.40
C SER A 442 -8.39 15.23 -22.21
N SER A 443 -9.28 14.79 -21.31
CA SER A 443 -10.50 15.47 -20.86
C SER A 443 -10.87 14.90 -19.49
N PRO A 444 -11.64 15.63 -18.65
CA PRO A 444 -12.25 15.06 -17.45
C PRO A 444 -13.09 13.81 -17.76
N LEU A 445 -13.28 12.94 -16.75
CA LEU A 445 -14.17 11.78 -16.86
C LEU A 445 -15.64 12.23 -16.86
N ASP A 446 -16.44 11.76 -17.83
CA ASP A 446 -17.87 12.12 -17.93
C ASP A 446 -18.71 11.31 -16.93
N PRO A 447 -19.32 11.93 -15.90
CA PRO A 447 -20.12 11.21 -14.90
C PRO A 447 -21.40 10.56 -15.46
N SER A 448 -21.75 10.83 -16.72
CA SER A 448 -22.92 10.25 -17.40
C SER A 448 -22.57 9.08 -18.31
N PHE A 449 -21.32 8.96 -18.77
CA PHE A 449 -20.93 7.93 -19.74
C PHE A 449 -19.43 7.54 -19.69
N PRO A 450 -19.09 6.26 -19.45
CA PRO A 450 -17.70 5.81 -19.42
C PRO A 450 -17.06 5.85 -20.80
N ASN A 451 -16.04 6.70 -20.98
CA ASN A 451 -15.16 6.62 -22.15
C ASN A 451 -14.43 5.26 -22.17
N PRO A 452 -14.63 4.40 -23.19
CA PRO A 452 -14.01 3.08 -23.27
C PRO A 452 -12.50 3.12 -23.58
N LYS A 453 -11.95 4.32 -23.86
CA LYS A 453 -10.52 4.57 -24.09
C LYS A 453 -9.83 5.32 -22.94
N ARG A 454 -10.51 5.53 -21.81
CA ARG A 454 -9.90 6.13 -20.61
C ARG A 454 -8.71 5.31 -20.12
N THR A 455 -7.71 5.97 -19.55
CA THR A 455 -6.58 5.27 -18.90
C THR A 455 -6.59 5.39 -17.38
N TRP A 456 -7.46 6.25 -16.83
CA TRP A 456 -7.83 6.24 -15.43
C TRP A 456 -8.76 5.04 -15.17
N ILE A 457 -8.23 4.02 -14.48
CA ILE A 457 -8.94 2.80 -14.06
C ILE A 457 -8.48 2.48 -12.63
N THR A 458 -9.30 2.73 -11.63
CA THR A 458 -8.91 2.78 -10.21
C THR A 458 -8.35 1.46 -9.70
N SER A 459 -8.85 0.29 -10.14
CA SER A 459 -8.27 -1.03 -9.83
C SER A 459 -6.83 -1.21 -10.33
N ARG A 460 -6.39 -0.39 -11.31
CA ARG A 460 -5.03 -0.37 -11.86
C ARG A 460 -4.14 0.71 -11.23
N LEU A 461 -4.74 1.71 -10.60
CA LEU A 461 -4.04 2.80 -9.91
C LEU A 461 -3.80 2.46 -8.44
N THR A 462 -4.87 2.25 -7.68
CA THR A 462 -4.82 2.05 -6.22
C THR A 462 -5.70 0.87 -5.74
N PRO A 463 -5.44 -0.38 -6.20
CA PRO A 463 -5.93 -1.59 -5.54
C PRO A 463 -5.44 -1.69 -4.07
N PHE A 464 -5.90 -2.67 -3.30
CA PHE A 464 -5.33 -2.96 -1.97
C PHE A 464 -3.88 -3.42 -2.11
N SER A 465 -2.96 -2.91 -1.27
CA SER A 465 -1.51 -3.13 -1.39
C SER A 465 -0.89 -2.64 -2.73
N ALA A 466 -1.54 -1.65 -3.37
CA ALA A 466 -0.96 -0.93 -4.51
C ALA A 466 0.40 -0.33 -4.16
N ARG A 467 1.32 -0.25 -5.13
CA ARG A 467 2.58 0.46 -4.95
C ARG A 467 3.03 1.23 -6.18
N MET A 468 3.58 2.42 -5.95
CA MET A 468 4.42 3.14 -6.90
C MET A 468 5.88 2.97 -6.49
N VAL A 469 6.73 2.65 -7.47
CA VAL A 469 8.17 2.42 -7.28
C VAL A 469 8.92 3.37 -8.19
N THR A 470 9.62 4.33 -7.60
CA THR A 470 10.52 5.26 -8.30
C THR A 470 11.95 4.76 -8.16
N GLU A 471 12.56 4.37 -9.27
CA GLU A 471 13.95 3.93 -9.32
C GLU A 471 14.86 5.07 -9.79
N ARG A 472 16.01 5.24 -9.14
CA ARG A 472 17.13 6.07 -9.60
C ARG A 472 18.20 5.17 -10.18
N LEU A 473 18.65 5.44 -11.41
CA LEU A 473 19.57 4.59 -12.15
C LEU A 473 20.79 5.36 -12.62
N LEU A 474 21.94 4.72 -12.65
CA LEU A 474 23.16 5.19 -13.29
C LEU A 474 23.37 4.39 -14.58
N CYS A 475 23.33 5.06 -15.74
CA CYS A 475 23.39 4.40 -17.05
C CYS A 475 24.64 4.82 -17.85
N GLN A 476 25.32 3.84 -18.44
CA GLN A 476 26.45 4.03 -19.36
C GLN A 476 25.95 4.21 -20.80
N ARG A 477 25.25 5.33 -21.04
CA ARG A 477 24.63 5.65 -22.34
C ARG A 477 25.48 6.64 -23.14
N ASP A 478 25.88 6.23 -24.33
CA ASP A 478 26.20 7.19 -25.39
C ASP A 478 24.96 8.04 -25.67
N GLY A 479 25.14 9.35 -25.87
CA GLY A 479 24.06 10.35 -26.00
C GLY A 479 23.28 10.31 -27.32
N THR A 480 22.91 9.11 -27.78
CA THR A 480 22.27 8.83 -29.08
C THR A 480 20.81 8.39 -28.97
N GLY A 481 20.21 8.50 -27.78
CA GLY A 481 18.79 8.25 -27.52
C GLY A 481 17.86 9.32 -28.13
N SER A 482 17.73 9.33 -29.45
CA SER A 482 16.69 9.96 -30.29
C SER A 482 15.77 11.00 -29.62
N GLY A 483 16.12 12.30 -29.67
CA GLY A 483 15.14 13.34 -29.32
C GLY A 483 15.62 14.81 -29.34
N GLY A 484 16.83 15.09 -28.87
CA GLY A 484 17.32 16.48 -28.66
C GLY A 484 18.63 16.82 -29.41
N PRO A 485 18.95 18.12 -29.56
CA PRO A 485 20.18 18.57 -30.21
C PRO A 485 21.42 18.14 -29.42
N SER A 486 22.20 17.22 -30.00
CA SER A 486 23.36 16.60 -29.35
C SER A 486 24.44 17.61 -28.95
N ARG A 487 24.58 17.87 -27.65
CA ARG A 487 25.88 18.25 -27.08
C ARG A 487 26.67 16.97 -26.85
N ILE A 488 27.67 16.73 -27.70
CA ILE A 488 28.56 15.58 -27.59
C ILE A 488 29.36 15.69 -26.28
N MET A 489 28.91 15.01 -25.23
CA MET A 489 29.65 14.85 -23.98
C MET A 489 30.87 13.96 -24.24
N ARG A 490 31.98 14.59 -24.66
CA ARG A 490 33.26 13.93 -24.93
C ARG A 490 33.95 13.52 -23.62
N ASN A 491 33.42 12.48 -22.98
CA ASN A 491 34.05 11.54 -22.05
C ASN A 491 32.96 10.56 -21.59
N GLY A 492 33.31 9.29 -21.39
CA GLY A 492 32.37 8.21 -21.05
C GLY A 492 31.81 8.27 -19.62
N ASN A 493 31.16 9.38 -19.29
CA ASN A 493 30.57 9.63 -17.98
C ASN A 493 29.16 9.03 -17.92
N ALA A 494 28.91 8.13 -16.97
CA ALA A 494 27.56 7.60 -16.74
C ALA A 494 26.62 8.71 -16.22
N GLN A 495 25.37 8.69 -16.67
CA GLN A 495 24.36 9.70 -16.37
C GLN A 495 23.26 9.14 -15.47
N THR A 496 22.72 9.97 -14.58
CA THR A 496 21.64 9.60 -13.66
C THR A 496 20.26 9.78 -14.31
N PHE A 497 19.46 8.71 -14.29
CA PHE A 497 18.09 8.66 -14.79
C PHE A 497 17.10 8.28 -13.67
N VAL A 498 15.82 8.55 -13.92
CA VAL A 498 14.69 8.09 -13.12
C VAL A 498 13.72 7.32 -14.04
N ARG A 499 13.15 6.23 -13.53
CA ARG A 499 11.93 5.61 -14.09
C ARG A 499 10.95 5.29 -12.96
N ILE A 500 9.67 5.21 -13.29
CA ILE A 500 8.61 4.91 -12.32
C ILE A 500 7.79 3.72 -12.81
N LEU A 501 7.45 2.83 -11.89
CA LEU A 501 6.49 1.75 -12.09
C LEU A 501 5.31 1.95 -11.13
N VAL A 502 4.09 1.72 -11.58
CA VAL A 502 2.89 1.71 -10.74
C VAL A 502 2.22 0.36 -10.92
N ASN A 503 2.15 -0.42 -9.85
CA ASN A 503 1.68 -1.81 -9.87
C ASN A 503 2.35 -2.63 -11.00
N ASP A 504 3.69 -2.55 -11.06
CA ASP A 504 4.58 -3.10 -12.10
C ASP A 504 4.42 -2.58 -13.55
N ALA A 505 3.41 -1.74 -13.82
CA ALA A 505 3.31 -1.05 -15.11
C ALA A 505 4.33 0.11 -15.19
N LEU A 506 5.26 0.00 -16.14
CA LEU A 506 6.28 1.01 -16.42
C LEU A 506 5.63 2.28 -16.99
N GLN A 507 5.90 3.42 -16.35
CA GLN A 507 5.31 4.70 -16.72
C GLN A 507 6.15 5.43 -17.78
N PRO A 508 5.54 6.10 -18.77
CA PRO A 508 6.25 6.68 -19.91
C PRO A 508 6.90 8.05 -19.64
N LEU A 509 6.73 8.62 -18.44
CA LEU A 509 7.34 9.87 -17.96
C LEU A 509 7.44 11.02 -19.00
N LYS A 510 6.38 11.21 -19.78
CA LYS A 510 6.36 12.16 -20.91
C LYS A 510 6.65 13.61 -20.49
N PHE A 511 6.31 13.97 -19.25
CA PHE A 511 6.54 15.30 -18.68
C PHE A 511 8.02 15.68 -18.51
N CYS A 512 8.93 14.70 -18.44
CA CYS A 512 10.39 14.92 -18.42
C CYS A 512 11.09 14.37 -19.68
N GLY A 513 10.33 14.07 -20.75
CA GLY A 513 10.89 13.54 -21.99
C GLY A 513 11.34 12.07 -21.92
N GLY A 514 10.60 11.24 -21.16
CA GLY A 514 10.88 9.81 -21.01
C GLY A 514 11.06 9.05 -22.34
N ASP A 515 12.08 8.19 -22.37
CA ASP A 515 12.46 7.41 -23.55
C ASP A 515 11.64 6.11 -23.73
N LYS A 516 12.03 5.29 -24.70
CA LYS A 516 11.39 3.98 -24.99
C LYS A 516 11.47 2.96 -23.85
N ASP A 517 12.35 3.17 -22.87
CA ASP A 517 12.57 2.32 -21.69
C ASP A 517 11.98 2.95 -20.42
N GLY A 518 11.17 4.01 -20.56
CA GLY A 518 10.53 4.75 -19.46
C GLY A 518 11.49 5.63 -18.66
N LEU A 519 12.70 5.89 -19.17
CA LEU A 519 13.75 6.63 -18.47
C LEU A 519 13.78 8.10 -18.91
N CYS A 520 13.78 9.02 -17.95
CA CYS A 520 14.21 10.42 -18.18
C CYS A 520 15.38 10.78 -17.26
N THR A 521 16.18 11.77 -17.62
CA THR A 521 17.31 12.20 -16.79
C THR A 521 16.83 12.77 -15.45
N LEU A 522 17.56 12.56 -14.35
CA LEU A 522 17.18 13.08 -13.04
C LEU A 522 16.97 14.62 -13.05
N GLU A 523 17.79 15.36 -13.79
CA GLU A 523 17.65 16.81 -13.98
C GLU A 523 16.29 17.18 -14.62
N ALA A 524 15.94 16.56 -15.76
CA ALA A 524 14.64 16.78 -16.40
C ALA A 524 13.46 16.28 -15.54
N PHE A 525 13.62 15.23 -14.72
CA PHE A 525 12.62 14.83 -13.74
C PHE A 525 12.41 15.95 -12.72
N VAL A 526 13.48 16.40 -12.05
CA VAL A 526 13.45 17.47 -11.04
C VAL A 526 12.88 18.78 -11.60
N GLU A 527 13.13 19.13 -12.87
CA GLU A 527 12.55 20.32 -13.51
C GLU A 527 11.09 20.13 -13.94
N SER A 528 10.67 18.92 -14.32
CA SER A 528 9.25 18.64 -14.61
C SER A 528 8.34 18.78 -13.38
N GLN A 529 8.86 18.52 -12.18
CA GLN A 529 8.13 18.61 -10.91
C GLN A 529 7.99 20.07 -10.40
N LYS A 530 7.85 21.03 -11.32
CA LYS A 530 7.78 22.46 -11.04
C LYS A 530 6.62 22.82 -10.09
N TYR A 531 5.44 22.22 -10.28
CA TYR A 531 4.26 22.48 -9.46
C TYR A 531 4.51 22.19 -7.97
N ALA A 532 5.11 21.04 -7.65
CA ALA A 532 5.48 20.69 -6.29
C ALA A 532 6.60 21.58 -5.72
N ARG A 533 7.63 21.87 -6.52
CA ARG A 533 8.76 22.75 -6.17
C ARG A 533 8.37 24.21 -5.92
N GLU A 534 7.18 24.63 -6.34
CA GLU A 534 6.61 25.96 -6.10
C GLU A 534 5.41 25.87 -5.12
N ASP A 535 5.47 24.91 -4.19
CA ASP A 535 4.51 24.70 -3.08
C ASP A 535 3.04 24.59 -3.53
N GLY A 536 2.80 24.05 -4.73
CA GLY A 536 1.46 23.96 -5.31
C GLY A 536 0.97 25.24 -6.01
N GLN A 537 1.86 26.21 -6.27
CA GLN A 537 1.58 27.43 -7.05
C GLN A 537 0.40 28.27 -6.52
N GLY A 538 0.20 28.27 -5.20
CA GLY A 538 -0.90 28.97 -4.55
C GLY A 538 -2.15 28.13 -4.34
N ASP A 539 -2.16 26.83 -4.66
CA ASP A 539 -3.29 25.92 -4.36
C ASP A 539 -3.25 25.39 -2.92
N PHE A 540 -2.10 25.40 -2.23
CA PHE A 540 -2.02 24.88 -0.86
C PHE A 540 -2.61 25.86 0.15
N GLU A 541 -2.45 27.17 -0.08
CA GLU A 541 -3.10 28.23 0.69
C GLU A 541 -4.64 28.11 0.60
N LYS A 542 -5.16 27.81 -0.60
CA LYS A 542 -6.60 27.58 -0.84
C LYS A 542 -7.20 26.41 -0.05
N CYS A 543 -6.39 25.52 0.50
CA CYS A 543 -6.85 24.50 1.44
C CYS A 543 -7.42 25.11 2.73
N PHE A 544 -7.13 26.38 3.05
CA PHE A 544 -7.47 27.05 4.32
C PHE A 544 -8.09 28.46 4.19
N ASP A 545 -8.20 29.00 2.97
CA ASP A 545 -8.82 30.32 2.66
C ASP A 545 -10.35 30.38 2.88
#